data_AF-A0A380T126-F1
#
_entry.id   AF-A0A380T126-F1
#
_cell.length_a   1.000
_cell.length_b   1.000
_cell.length_c   1.000
_cell.angle_alpha   90.00
_cell.angle_beta   90.00
_cell.angle_gamma   90.00
#
_symmetry.space_group_name_H-M   'P 1'
#
loop_
_entity.id
_entity.type
_entity.pdbx_description
1 polymer ?
#
loop_
_entity_poly.entity_id
_entity_poly.type
_entity_poly.pdbx_seq_one_letter_code
_entity_poly.pdbx_strand_id
1 'polypeptide(L)'
;MTPPLFAPSFRLAACALGAALSLGGCSHGIESMPLEFSSFTYHDGSYYLRFRSDEEIVSLFKRHTGDGQIGEWLKCALGDDQDFTVGHAMIYNLGGGVDFEGISEIRGYNYVVWARFNKTTPDRSTETALLKPAIHRLLEGKTSIPCKLSITAFAYNAYYSKTMQLPVAQVLSEVAKHRDRLPEWVPDPIVVGRAPLVPLIDPLPLYSDRMQIIDTDTGKPRGYVPYVVKRSDGYLEHGESDFDGLTHEVLSLTRETVKLYVEDPVP
;
A
#
# COMPACT_ATOMS: atom_id res chain seq x y z
N MET A 1 -29.04 7.21 60.85
CA MET A 1 -29.00 7.65 59.45
C MET A 1 -27.65 7.23 58.89
N THR A 2 -27.66 6.11 58.15
CA THR A 2 -26.50 5.43 57.58
C THR A 2 -26.66 5.46 56.05
N PRO A 3 -25.61 5.77 55.26
CA PRO A 3 -25.72 5.75 53.81
C PRO A 3 -25.63 4.31 53.28
N PRO A 4 -26.29 3.96 52.16
CA PRO A 4 -26.10 2.64 51.56
C PRO A 4 -24.80 2.62 50.74
N LEU A 5 -24.04 1.55 50.95
CA LEU A 5 -22.90 1.14 50.13
C LEU A 5 -23.41 0.75 48.74
N PHE A 6 -22.96 1.45 47.70
CA PHE A 6 -23.08 0.98 46.32
C PHE A 6 -22.15 -0.21 46.12
N ALA A 7 -22.73 -1.39 45.92
CA ALA A 7 -22.02 -2.58 45.47
C ALA A 7 -21.63 -2.42 43.99
N PRO A 8 -20.39 -2.77 43.58
CA PRO A 8 -20.06 -2.87 42.17
C PRO A 8 -20.75 -4.12 41.61
N SER A 9 -21.55 -3.93 40.58
CA SER A 9 -22.17 -5.00 39.81
C SER A 9 -21.10 -5.80 39.06
N PHE A 10 -20.65 -6.89 39.67
CA PHE A 10 -19.93 -7.96 38.99
C PHE A 10 -20.86 -8.59 37.95
N ARG A 11 -20.79 -8.14 36.69
CA ARG A 11 -21.25 -8.93 35.56
C ARG A 11 -20.20 -10.02 35.31
N LEU A 12 -20.43 -11.20 35.88
CA LEU A 12 -19.77 -12.43 35.46
C LEU A 12 -20.09 -12.66 33.98
N ALA A 13 -19.10 -12.47 33.12
CA ALA A 13 -19.17 -12.92 31.73
C ALA A 13 -19.05 -14.45 31.71
N ALA A 14 -20.17 -15.12 31.44
CA ALA A 14 -20.22 -16.56 31.27
C ALA A 14 -19.57 -16.96 29.93
N CYS A 15 -18.30 -17.36 29.98
CA CYS A 15 -17.67 -18.14 28.92
C CYS A 15 -17.57 -19.59 29.38
N ALA A 16 -18.63 -20.37 29.16
CA ALA A 16 -18.60 -21.81 29.36
C ALA A 16 -19.50 -22.52 28.34
N LEU A 17 -18.84 -23.37 27.55
CA LEU A 17 -19.33 -24.53 26.79
C LEU A 17 -20.34 -24.30 25.66
N GLY A 18 -19.81 -24.39 24.43
CA GLY A 18 -20.58 -24.69 23.22
C GLY A 18 -19.65 -25.05 22.07
N ALA A 19 -19.25 -26.31 21.98
CA ALA A 19 -18.49 -26.83 20.86
C ALA A 19 -19.38 -26.87 19.61
N ALA A 20 -19.24 -25.88 18.72
CA ALA A 20 -19.43 -25.99 17.27
C ALA A 20 -19.10 -24.65 16.58
N LEU A 21 -18.02 -24.64 15.80
CA LEU A 21 -17.76 -23.70 14.68
C LEU A 21 -17.88 -22.19 14.98
N SER A 22 -16.94 -21.64 15.74
CA SER A 22 -16.56 -20.23 15.58
C SER A 22 -15.07 -20.04 15.89
N LEU A 23 -14.28 -19.70 14.87
CA LEU A 23 -12.84 -19.36 14.94
C LEU A 23 -12.62 -17.97 15.59
N GLY A 24 -13.17 -17.74 16.78
CA GLY A 24 -12.97 -16.51 17.56
C GLY A 24 -12.43 -16.85 18.94
N GLY A 25 -11.12 -16.76 19.13
CA GLY A 25 -10.50 -16.88 20.46
C GLY A 25 -10.64 -15.57 21.23
N CYS A 26 -11.00 -15.65 22.51
CA CYS A 26 -10.94 -14.49 23.41
C CYS A 26 -9.47 -14.20 23.75
N SER A 27 -9.06 -12.93 23.66
CA SER A 27 -7.77 -12.48 24.20
C SER A 27 -8.05 -11.62 25.43
N HIS A 28 -7.60 -12.09 26.61
CA HIS A 28 -7.79 -11.40 27.91
C HIS A 28 -9.25 -11.06 28.26
N GLY A 29 -10.20 -11.90 27.86
CA GLY A 29 -11.63 -11.67 28.10
C GLY A 29 -12.28 -10.68 27.14
N ILE A 30 -11.54 -10.12 26.19
CA ILE A 30 -12.06 -9.30 25.09
C ILE A 30 -12.29 -10.23 23.89
N GLU A 31 -13.51 -10.25 23.36
CA GLU A 31 -13.81 -10.99 22.13
C GLU A 31 -13.11 -10.31 20.94
N SER A 32 -12.57 -11.12 20.02
CA SER A 32 -12.11 -10.60 18.74
C SER A 32 -13.25 -9.92 17.99
N MET A 33 -13.11 -8.63 17.74
CA MET A 33 -14.11 -7.80 17.10
C MET A 33 -13.99 -7.91 15.57
N PRO A 34 -15.11 -7.91 14.83
CA PRO A 34 -15.07 -7.73 13.39
C PRO A 34 -14.63 -6.31 13.04
N LEU A 35 -13.94 -6.18 11.91
CA LEU A 35 -13.68 -4.91 11.26
C LEU A 35 -14.39 -4.90 9.92
N GLU A 36 -14.93 -3.76 9.54
CA GLU A 36 -15.60 -3.58 8.27
C GLU A 36 -14.79 -2.68 7.37
N PHE A 37 -14.41 -3.20 6.20
CA PHE A 37 -13.70 -2.43 5.20
C PHE A 37 -14.60 -1.30 4.67
N SER A 38 -14.07 -0.07 4.64
CA SER A 38 -14.79 1.10 4.14
C SER A 38 -14.25 1.55 2.78
N SER A 39 -12.94 1.83 2.70
CA SER A 39 -12.31 2.27 1.46
C SER A 39 -10.81 2.08 1.45
N PHE A 40 -10.26 2.03 0.24
CA PHE A 40 -8.83 2.15 -0.03
C PHE A 40 -8.67 3.21 -1.11
N THR A 41 -7.85 4.23 -0.84
CA THR A 41 -7.66 5.39 -1.73
C THR A 41 -6.20 5.79 -1.81
N TYR A 42 -5.73 6.18 -2.98
CA TYR A 42 -4.44 6.83 -3.19
C TYR A 42 -4.62 8.31 -3.49
N HIS A 43 -4.03 9.17 -2.65
CA HIS A 43 -3.87 10.60 -2.92
C HIS A 43 -2.63 11.14 -2.19
N ASP A 44 -2.08 12.25 -2.66
CA ASP A 44 -0.95 12.94 -2.03
C ASP A 44 0.26 12.04 -1.70
N GLY A 45 0.59 11.10 -2.61
CA GLY A 45 1.73 10.21 -2.43
C GLY A 45 1.52 9.06 -1.44
N SER A 46 0.29 8.85 -0.98
CA SER A 46 -0.03 7.99 0.15
C SER A 46 -1.25 7.11 -0.08
N TYR A 47 -1.23 5.89 0.45
CA TYR A 47 -2.40 5.02 0.47
C TYR A 47 -3.10 5.14 1.83
N TYR A 48 -4.42 5.31 1.78
CA TYR A 48 -5.26 5.41 2.95
C TYR A 48 -6.25 4.25 2.94
N LEU A 49 -6.12 3.35 3.92
CA LEU A 49 -7.06 2.26 4.15
C LEU A 49 -7.98 2.65 5.30
N ARG A 50 -9.28 2.74 5.03
CA ARG A 50 -10.30 3.06 6.01
C ARG A 50 -11.16 1.85 6.34
N PHE A 51 -11.51 1.75 7.61
CA PHE A 51 -12.38 0.71 8.12
C PHE A 51 -13.20 1.21 9.31
N ARG A 52 -14.24 0.46 9.65
CA ARG A 52 -15.15 0.71 10.77
C ARG A 52 -15.04 -0.41 11.80
N SER A 53 -15.24 -0.06 13.07
CA SER A 53 -15.47 -1.01 14.14
C SER A 53 -16.61 -0.54 15.04
N ASP A 54 -17.40 -1.48 15.55
CA ASP A 54 -18.41 -1.19 16.57
C ASP A 54 -17.77 -0.95 17.95
N GLU A 55 -16.51 -1.34 18.13
CA GLU A 55 -15.71 -1.09 19.33
C GLU A 55 -14.75 0.09 19.14
N GLU A 56 -14.54 0.86 20.20
CA GLU A 56 -13.53 1.92 20.18
C GLU A 56 -12.14 1.34 20.48
N ILE A 57 -11.31 1.36 19.42
CA ILE A 57 -10.03 0.67 19.32
C ILE A 57 -8.94 1.32 20.17
N VAL A 58 -8.78 2.64 20.09
CA VAL A 58 -7.63 3.36 20.66
C VAL A 58 -7.59 3.25 22.19
N SER A 59 -8.75 3.18 22.84
CA SER A 59 -8.84 2.96 24.28
C SER A 59 -9.35 1.57 24.68
N LEU A 60 -9.35 0.59 23.75
CA LEU A 60 -9.89 -0.74 23.98
C LEU A 60 -9.28 -1.41 25.23
N PHE A 61 -7.96 -1.50 25.33
CA PHE A 61 -7.30 -2.09 26.51
C PHE A 61 -7.52 -1.25 27.76
N LYS A 62 -7.36 0.07 27.68
CA LYS A 62 -7.56 0.96 28.83
C LYS A 62 -8.94 0.80 29.46
N ARG A 63 -9.99 0.63 28.65
CA ARG A 63 -11.37 0.44 29.13
C ARG A 63 -11.62 -0.95 29.73
N HIS A 64 -10.94 -1.98 29.24
CA HIS A 64 -11.18 -3.37 29.67
C HIS A 64 -10.23 -3.84 30.79
N THR A 65 -8.98 -3.38 30.80
CA THR A 65 -7.94 -3.85 31.74
C THR A 65 -7.41 -2.76 32.66
N GLY A 66 -7.68 -1.48 32.39
CA GLY A 66 -7.20 -0.35 33.18
C GLY A 66 -5.76 0.09 32.87
N ASP A 67 -5.07 -0.60 31.96
CA ASP A 67 -3.68 -0.35 31.60
C ASP A 67 -3.51 0.38 30.25
N GLY A 68 -2.31 0.94 30.04
CA GLY A 68 -1.96 1.69 28.84
C GLY A 68 -1.77 0.80 27.61
N GLN A 69 -2.52 1.10 26.55
CA GLN A 69 -2.30 0.60 25.19
C GLN A 69 -0.98 1.17 24.65
N ILE A 70 -0.11 0.32 24.10
CA ILE A 70 1.18 0.72 23.51
C ILE A 70 1.01 1.18 22.06
N GLY A 71 0.13 0.51 21.32
CA GLY A 71 -0.19 0.89 19.96
C GLY A 71 -1.00 -0.17 19.21
N GLU A 72 -1.52 0.27 18.08
CA GLU A 72 -2.50 -0.39 17.23
C GLU A 72 -1.99 -0.42 15.79
N TRP A 73 -1.92 -1.62 15.23
CA TRP A 73 -1.38 -1.84 13.89
C TRP A 73 -2.35 -2.66 13.09
N LEU A 74 -2.64 -2.22 11.86
CA LEU A 74 -3.35 -3.05 10.87
C LEU A 74 -2.32 -3.62 9.90
N LYS A 75 -2.36 -4.93 9.70
CA LYS A 75 -1.53 -5.61 8.72
C LYS A 75 -2.38 -6.50 7.83
N CYS A 76 -2.10 -6.50 6.54
CA CYS A 76 -2.71 -7.32 5.51
C CYS A 76 -1.64 -8.19 4.86
N ALA A 77 -1.95 -9.48 4.67
CA ALA A 77 -1.03 -10.43 4.03
C ALA A 77 -1.12 -10.30 2.50
N LEU A 78 -0.01 -9.91 1.87
CA LEU A 78 0.07 -9.86 0.40
C LEU A 78 0.46 -11.21 -0.19
N GLY A 79 1.28 -11.99 0.53
CA GLY A 79 1.70 -13.34 0.17
C GLY A 79 0.77 -14.43 0.69
N ASP A 80 1.30 -15.64 0.83
CA ASP A 80 0.58 -16.81 1.37
C ASP A 80 0.76 -16.95 2.88
N ASP A 81 1.75 -16.24 3.43
CA ASP A 81 1.97 -16.14 4.87
C ASP A 81 0.88 -15.28 5.53
N GLN A 82 0.01 -15.96 6.29
CA GLN A 82 -1.11 -15.36 7.02
C GLN A 82 -0.93 -15.49 8.53
N ASP A 83 0.30 -15.67 9.02
CA ASP A 83 0.58 -15.57 10.45
C ASP A 83 0.67 -14.10 10.86
N PHE A 84 -0.33 -13.62 11.61
CA PHE A 84 -0.40 -12.24 12.10
C PHE A 84 0.19 -12.07 13.49
N THR A 85 0.83 -13.09 14.04
CA THR A 85 1.37 -13.05 15.41
C THR A 85 2.40 -11.94 15.56
N VAL A 86 2.33 -11.19 16.65
CA VAL A 86 3.30 -10.13 16.96
C VAL A 86 4.62 -10.82 17.26
N GLY A 87 5.67 -10.48 16.51
CA GLY A 87 6.93 -11.23 16.55
C GLY A 87 7.25 -11.93 15.23
N HIS A 88 6.22 -12.32 14.47
CA HIS A 88 6.38 -12.99 13.19
C HIS A 88 6.77 -12.02 12.07
N ALA A 89 7.68 -12.45 11.20
CA ALA A 89 8.19 -11.67 10.08
C ALA A 89 7.38 -11.94 8.81
N MET A 90 6.23 -11.28 8.68
CA MET A 90 5.44 -11.34 7.44
C MET A 90 6.17 -10.58 6.32
N ILE A 91 6.86 -11.32 5.45
CA ILE A 91 7.79 -10.78 4.45
C ILE A 91 7.10 -9.78 3.51
N TYR A 92 5.88 -10.06 3.05
CA TYR A 92 5.14 -9.19 2.15
C TYR A 92 3.82 -8.78 2.79
N ASN A 93 3.73 -7.51 3.17
CA ASN A 93 2.56 -7.00 3.88
C ASN A 93 2.16 -5.60 3.40
N LEU A 94 0.88 -5.29 3.56
CA LEU A 94 0.33 -3.94 3.47
C LEU A 94 -0.13 -3.55 4.86
N GLY A 95 0.31 -2.42 5.39
CA GLY A 95 -0.09 -2.06 6.74
C GLY A 95 0.46 -0.73 7.23
N GLY A 96 0.10 -0.40 8.47
CA GLY A 96 0.47 0.84 9.13
C GLY A 96 -0.19 0.98 10.50
N GLY A 97 0.09 2.11 11.15
CA GLY A 97 -0.56 2.49 12.40
C GLY A 97 -2.02 2.84 12.16
N VAL A 98 -2.85 2.67 13.19
CA VAL A 98 -4.29 2.95 13.13
C VAL A 98 -4.58 4.27 13.82
N ASP A 99 -5.14 5.21 13.08
CA ASP A 99 -5.58 6.51 13.59
C ASP A 99 -7.11 6.58 13.67
N PHE A 100 -7.62 7.28 14.67
CA PHE A 100 -9.05 7.55 14.83
C PHE A 100 -9.48 8.72 13.94
N GLU A 101 -10.47 8.51 13.07
CA GLU A 101 -11.04 9.58 12.22
C GLU A 101 -12.32 10.18 12.81
N GLY A 102 -13.08 9.43 13.60
CA GLY A 102 -14.31 9.94 14.21
C GLY A 102 -15.36 8.88 14.53
N ILE A 103 -16.48 9.33 15.10
CA ILE A 103 -17.65 8.48 15.32
C ILE A 103 -18.40 8.36 13.99
N SER A 104 -18.84 7.15 13.63
CA SER A 104 -19.63 6.91 12.43
C SER A 104 -21.05 7.45 12.59
N GLU A 105 -21.58 8.07 11.54
CA GLU A 105 -22.98 8.54 11.49
C GLU A 105 -24.00 7.41 11.57
N ILE A 106 -23.60 6.19 11.20
CA ILE A 106 -24.47 5.00 11.23
C ILE A 106 -24.36 4.31 12.59
N ARG A 107 -23.15 3.85 12.93
CA ARG A 107 -22.83 3.13 14.17
C ARG A 107 -21.31 2.93 14.30
N GLY A 108 -20.80 3.00 15.52
CA GLY A 108 -19.40 2.67 15.80
C GLY A 108 -18.43 3.79 15.43
N TYR A 109 -17.22 3.41 15.08
CA TYR A 109 -16.06 4.30 15.00
C TYR A 109 -15.31 4.08 13.68
N ASN A 110 -14.89 5.18 13.06
CA ASN A 110 -14.14 5.20 11.81
C ASN A 110 -12.65 5.34 12.09
N TYR A 111 -11.85 4.58 11.34
CA TYR A 111 -10.40 4.53 11.46
C TYR A 111 -9.74 4.62 10.10
N VAL A 112 -8.53 5.17 10.08
CA VAL A 112 -7.66 5.22 8.90
C VAL A 112 -6.29 4.65 9.21
N VAL A 113 -5.71 4.04 8.19
CA VAL A 113 -4.35 3.55 8.18
C VAL A 113 -3.62 4.21 7.03
N TRP A 114 -2.53 4.91 7.33
CA TRP A 114 -1.58 5.32 6.32
C TRP A 114 -0.76 4.09 5.89
N ALA A 115 -1.27 3.40 4.87
CA ALA A 115 -0.82 2.06 4.51
C ALA A 115 0.39 2.12 3.57
N ARG A 116 1.37 1.24 3.81
CA ARG A 116 2.52 1.04 2.92
C ARG A 116 2.61 -0.41 2.48
N PHE A 117 2.96 -0.62 1.21
CA PHE A 117 3.31 -1.94 0.71
C PHE A 117 4.76 -2.21 1.02
N ASN A 118 5.02 -3.24 1.80
CA ASN A 118 6.31 -3.47 2.43
C ASN A 118 6.87 -4.85 2.11
N LYS A 119 8.18 -4.88 1.90
CA LYS A 119 9.01 -6.07 2.00
C LYS A 119 9.82 -6.00 3.29
N THR A 120 9.57 -6.91 4.21
CA THR A 120 10.29 -7.04 5.46
C THR A 120 11.30 -8.19 5.36
N THR A 121 12.50 -7.96 5.88
CA THR A 121 13.54 -9.00 6.03
C THR A 121 13.11 -10.06 7.06
N PRO A 122 13.53 -11.34 6.94
CA PRO A 122 13.10 -12.39 7.87
C PRO A 122 13.46 -12.12 9.34
N ASP A 123 14.55 -11.40 9.60
CA ASP A 123 14.98 -10.97 10.94
C ASP A 123 14.30 -9.65 11.40
N ARG A 124 13.50 -9.04 10.53
CA ARG A 124 12.77 -7.78 10.73
C ARG A 124 13.69 -6.56 10.91
N SER A 125 14.95 -6.64 10.53
CA SER A 125 15.90 -5.52 10.67
C SER A 125 15.62 -4.39 9.68
N THR A 126 14.94 -4.70 8.57
CA THR A 126 14.75 -3.77 7.46
C THR A 126 13.39 -3.97 6.80
N GLU A 127 12.75 -2.85 6.49
CA GLU A 127 11.51 -2.75 5.75
C GLU A 127 11.71 -1.81 4.56
N THR A 128 11.35 -2.27 3.36
CA THR A 128 11.47 -1.48 2.12
C THR A 128 10.14 -1.44 1.39
N ALA A 129 9.83 -0.31 0.75
CA ALA A 129 8.62 -0.19 -0.07
C ALA A 129 8.64 -1.15 -1.27
N LEU A 130 7.51 -1.78 -1.56
CA LEU A 130 7.32 -2.61 -2.76
C LEU A 130 7.04 -1.74 -3.97
N LEU A 131 7.64 -2.10 -5.10
CA LEU A 131 7.34 -1.52 -6.40
C LEU A 131 6.03 -2.09 -6.96
N LYS A 132 5.34 -1.32 -7.82
CA LYS A 132 4.08 -1.76 -8.45
C LYS A 132 4.15 -3.13 -9.10
N PRO A 133 5.16 -3.49 -9.91
CA PRO A 133 5.19 -4.81 -10.56
C PRO A 133 5.30 -5.97 -9.56
N ALA A 134 5.85 -5.72 -8.37
CA ALA A 134 5.87 -6.71 -7.30
C ALA A 134 4.49 -6.82 -6.63
N ILE A 135 3.81 -5.68 -6.38
CA ILE A 135 2.44 -5.66 -5.84
C ILE A 135 1.48 -6.40 -6.77
N HIS A 136 1.51 -6.13 -8.08
CA HIS A 136 0.66 -6.81 -9.07
C HIS A 136 0.86 -8.33 -9.05
N ARG A 137 2.11 -8.79 -9.05
CA ARG A 137 2.42 -10.24 -9.01
C ARG A 137 1.95 -10.90 -7.72
N LEU A 138 2.11 -10.25 -6.57
CA LEU A 138 1.67 -10.80 -5.28
C LEU A 138 0.14 -10.94 -5.18
N LEU A 139 -0.59 -10.08 -5.89
CA LEU A 139 -2.05 -10.03 -5.87
C LEU A 139 -2.69 -10.76 -7.05
N GLU A 140 -1.90 -11.31 -7.96
CA GLU A 140 -2.39 -12.01 -9.14
C GLU A 140 -3.27 -13.21 -8.74
N GLY A 141 -4.44 -13.31 -9.37
CA GLY A 141 -5.41 -14.38 -9.08
C GLY A 141 -6.14 -14.26 -7.73
N LYS A 142 -5.80 -13.27 -6.88
CA LYS A 142 -6.47 -13.05 -5.58
C LYS A 142 -7.66 -12.12 -5.75
N THR A 143 -8.79 -12.47 -5.14
CA THR A 143 -9.99 -11.61 -5.10
C THR A 143 -10.00 -10.70 -3.87
N SER A 144 -9.41 -11.15 -2.77
CA SER A 144 -9.25 -10.40 -1.52
C SER A 144 -7.96 -10.79 -0.80
N ILE A 145 -7.45 -9.89 0.04
CA ILE A 145 -6.37 -10.19 0.98
C ILE A 145 -6.85 -10.07 2.43
N PRO A 146 -6.42 -10.97 3.32
CA PRO A 146 -6.82 -10.93 4.72
C PRO A 146 -6.02 -9.86 5.47
N CYS A 147 -6.72 -9.10 6.31
CA CYS A 147 -6.18 -8.09 7.19
C CYS A 147 -6.57 -8.38 8.64
N LYS A 148 -5.66 -8.14 9.58
CA LYS A 148 -5.94 -8.18 11.01
C LYS A 148 -5.36 -6.96 11.71
N LEU A 149 -6.13 -6.45 12.66
CA LEU A 149 -5.64 -5.51 13.65
C LEU A 149 -4.93 -6.30 14.75
N SER A 150 -3.78 -5.80 15.16
CA SER A 150 -3.12 -6.19 16.41
C SER A 150 -2.99 -4.99 17.33
N ILE A 151 -3.32 -5.18 18.60
CA ILE A 151 -3.11 -4.16 19.62
C ILE A 151 -2.18 -4.72 20.69
N THR A 152 -1.14 -3.97 21.02
CA THR A 152 -0.18 -4.34 22.07
C THR A 152 -0.40 -3.47 23.31
N ALA A 153 -0.22 -4.07 24.49
CA ALA A 153 -0.32 -3.39 25.77
C ALA A 153 0.75 -3.95 26.72
N PHE A 154 1.16 -3.17 27.72
CA PHE A 154 2.19 -3.60 28.66
C PHE A 154 1.67 -4.77 29.51
N ALA A 155 2.47 -5.82 29.69
CA ALA A 155 2.13 -7.01 30.48
C ALA A 155 0.98 -7.90 29.94
N TYR A 156 0.49 -7.68 28.71
CA TYR A 156 -0.54 -8.51 28.08
C TYR A 156 -0.09 -9.08 26.73
N ASN A 157 -0.57 -10.29 26.38
CA ASN A 157 -0.50 -10.78 25.01
C ASN A 157 -1.23 -9.84 24.05
N ALA A 158 -0.76 -9.74 22.82
CA ALA A 158 -1.42 -8.94 21.81
C ALA A 158 -2.89 -9.36 21.61
N TYR A 159 -3.76 -8.38 21.47
CA TYR A 159 -5.12 -8.57 21.01
C TYR A 159 -5.14 -8.66 19.49
N TYR A 160 -6.08 -9.45 18.94
CA TYR A 160 -6.30 -9.56 17.51
C TYR A 160 -7.78 -9.44 17.16
N SER A 161 -8.08 -8.69 16.10
CA SER A 161 -9.42 -8.67 15.52
C SER A 161 -9.75 -9.98 14.80
N LYS A 162 -11.02 -10.15 14.44
CA LYS A 162 -11.41 -11.08 13.37
C LYS A 162 -10.78 -10.61 12.05
N THR A 163 -10.62 -11.53 11.11
CA THR A 163 -10.04 -11.22 9.80
C THR A 163 -11.00 -10.35 8.98
N MET A 164 -10.50 -9.25 8.46
CA MET A 164 -11.18 -8.38 7.50
C MET A 164 -10.65 -8.68 6.09
N GLN A 165 -11.53 -8.81 5.11
CA GLN A 165 -11.12 -9.02 3.72
C GLN A 165 -11.04 -7.70 2.98
N LEU A 166 -9.83 -7.35 2.50
CA LEU A 166 -9.61 -6.18 1.65
C LEU A 166 -9.74 -6.58 0.17
N PRO A 167 -10.66 -5.98 -0.61
CA PRO A 167 -10.86 -6.32 -2.02
C PRO A 167 -9.66 -5.96 -2.89
N VAL A 168 -9.08 -6.95 -3.59
CA VAL A 168 -7.89 -6.75 -4.44
C VAL A 168 -8.17 -5.80 -5.60
N ALA A 169 -9.38 -5.85 -6.18
CA ALA A 169 -9.76 -4.96 -7.28
C ALA A 169 -9.62 -3.47 -6.89
N GLN A 170 -10.02 -3.11 -5.67
CA GLN A 170 -9.88 -1.73 -5.19
C GLN A 170 -8.42 -1.37 -4.91
N VAL A 171 -7.65 -2.30 -4.34
CA VAL A 171 -6.21 -2.12 -4.13
C VAL A 171 -5.48 -1.84 -5.44
N LEU A 172 -5.70 -2.68 -6.46
CA LEU A 172 -5.03 -2.55 -7.75
C LEU A 172 -5.46 -1.28 -8.50
N SER A 173 -6.73 -0.86 -8.38
CA SER A 173 -7.22 0.40 -8.94
C SER A 173 -6.45 1.61 -8.38
N GLU A 174 -6.22 1.65 -7.07
CA GLU A 174 -5.49 2.76 -6.45
C GLU A 174 -3.98 2.68 -6.70
N VAL A 175 -3.40 1.47 -6.73
CA VAL A 175 -1.99 1.25 -7.09
C VAL A 175 -1.72 1.71 -8.53
N ALA A 176 -2.69 1.57 -9.45
CA ALA A 176 -2.56 2.08 -10.81
C ALA A 176 -2.37 3.62 -10.83
N LYS A 177 -3.04 4.35 -9.92
CA LYS A 177 -2.96 5.83 -9.83
C LYS A 177 -1.63 6.35 -9.29
N HIS A 178 -0.90 5.55 -8.52
CA HIS A 178 0.42 5.94 -8.01
C HIS A 178 1.34 6.27 -9.17
N ARG A 179 1.86 7.48 -9.30
CA ARG A 179 2.93 7.71 -10.28
C ARG A 179 4.21 7.29 -9.59
N ASP A 180 4.88 6.28 -10.15
CA ASP A 180 6.19 5.89 -9.63
C ASP A 180 7.06 7.16 -9.69
N ARG A 181 7.70 7.52 -8.57
CA ARG A 181 8.79 8.48 -8.61
C ARG A 181 9.81 7.84 -9.55
N LEU A 182 9.92 8.39 -10.77
CA LEU A 182 11.11 8.17 -11.58
C LEU A 182 12.30 8.44 -10.65
N PRO A 183 13.32 7.57 -10.62
CA PRO A 183 14.49 7.81 -9.79
C PRO A 183 14.94 9.24 -10.06
N GLU A 184 15.06 10.04 -8.99
CA GLU A 184 15.63 11.36 -9.10
C GLU A 184 16.98 11.18 -9.79
N TRP A 185 17.17 11.82 -10.93
CA TRP A 185 18.43 11.78 -11.65
C TRP A 185 19.47 12.43 -10.76
N VAL A 186 20.23 11.62 -10.04
CA VAL A 186 21.43 12.06 -9.33
C VAL A 186 22.58 11.80 -10.30
N PRO A 187 23.19 12.82 -10.91
CA PRO A 187 24.43 12.59 -11.65
C PRO A 187 25.44 12.01 -10.66
N ASP A 188 26.08 10.91 -11.04
CA ASP A 188 27.17 10.35 -10.24
C ASP A 188 28.17 11.48 -9.93
N PRO A 189 28.60 11.65 -8.66
CA PRO A 189 29.59 12.66 -8.34
C PRO A 189 30.86 12.35 -9.12
N ILE A 190 31.27 13.28 -9.98
CA ILE A 190 32.55 13.22 -10.68
C ILE A 190 33.64 13.29 -9.61
N VAL A 191 34.16 12.13 -9.19
CA VAL A 191 35.33 12.04 -8.31
C VAL A 191 36.57 12.33 -9.16
N VAL A 192 36.94 13.60 -9.25
CA VAL A 192 38.21 14.01 -9.86
C VAL A 192 39.35 13.58 -8.93
N GLY A 193 40.11 12.55 -9.31
CA GLY A 193 41.43 12.31 -8.71
C GLY A 193 41.89 10.88 -8.43
N ARG A 194 41.19 9.82 -8.85
CA ARG A 194 41.75 8.46 -8.76
C ARG A 194 41.41 7.67 -10.01
N ALA A 195 42.40 7.46 -10.88
CA ALA A 195 42.27 6.51 -11.97
C ALA A 195 42.25 5.09 -11.38
N PRO A 196 41.19 4.28 -11.57
CA PRO A 196 41.29 2.86 -11.38
C PRO A 196 41.74 2.23 -12.70
N LEU A 197 42.65 1.27 -12.59
CA LEU A 197 42.97 0.33 -13.66
C LEU A 197 41.73 -0.53 -13.92
N VAL A 198 40.80 -0.04 -14.75
CA VAL A 198 39.65 -0.79 -15.27
C VAL A 198 39.91 -0.94 -16.77
N PRO A 199 39.68 -2.12 -17.38
CA PRO A 199 39.71 -2.22 -18.84
C PRO A 199 38.76 -1.17 -19.40
N LEU A 200 39.20 -0.45 -20.44
CA LEU A 200 38.35 0.48 -21.17
C LEU A 200 37.17 -0.32 -21.76
N ILE A 201 36.07 -0.38 -21.02
CA ILE A 201 34.77 -0.71 -21.58
C ILE A 201 34.40 0.58 -22.29
N ASP A 202 34.51 0.60 -23.62
CA ASP A 202 33.95 1.71 -24.41
C ASP A 202 32.51 1.92 -23.92
N PRO A 203 32.13 3.15 -23.53
CA PRO A 203 30.79 3.41 -23.05
C PRO A 203 29.82 2.93 -24.12
N LEU A 204 28.92 2.00 -23.73
CA LEU A 204 27.89 1.52 -24.63
C LEU A 204 27.15 2.74 -25.18
N PRO A 205 27.03 2.90 -26.51
CA PRO A 205 26.35 4.05 -27.06
C PRO A 205 24.88 4.02 -26.63
N LEU A 206 24.48 5.01 -25.84
CA LEU A 206 23.08 5.24 -25.51
C LEU A 206 22.51 6.19 -26.56
N TYR A 207 21.57 5.68 -27.36
CA TYR A 207 20.80 6.46 -28.31
C TYR A 207 19.56 7.00 -27.61
N SER A 208 19.35 8.31 -27.67
CA SER A 208 18.16 8.95 -27.15
C SER A 208 17.59 9.95 -28.13
N ASP A 209 16.26 10.07 -28.15
CA ASP A 209 15.58 11.10 -28.92
C ASP A 209 14.20 11.45 -28.33
N ARG A 210 13.72 12.66 -28.62
CA ARG A 210 12.36 13.10 -28.38
C ARG A 210 11.75 13.49 -29.73
N MET A 211 10.65 12.84 -30.09
CA MET A 211 9.96 13.14 -31.34
C MET A 211 8.96 14.26 -31.13
N GLN A 212 8.85 15.21 -32.06
CA GLN A 212 7.86 16.28 -31.99
C GLN A 212 6.64 15.94 -32.84
N ILE A 213 5.46 15.98 -32.22
CA ILE A 213 4.17 15.88 -32.87
C ILE A 213 3.79 17.28 -33.33
N ILE A 214 3.60 17.44 -34.63
CA ILE A 214 3.17 18.68 -35.26
C ILE A 214 1.85 18.46 -35.99
N ASP A 215 1.08 19.53 -36.10
CA ASP A 215 -0.06 19.61 -36.98
C ASP A 215 0.45 19.79 -38.42
N THR A 216 0.05 18.91 -39.33
CA THR A 216 0.59 18.89 -40.70
C THR A 216 0.15 20.07 -41.56
N ASP A 217 -0.98 20.69 -41.22
CA ASP A 217 -1.56 21.78 -42.00
C ASP A 217 -0.96 23.13 -41.58
N THR A 218 -0.72 23.30 -40.28
CA THR A 218 -0.23 24.56 -39.70
C THR A 218 1.25 24.54 -39.36
N GLY A 219 1.88 23.36 -39.31
CA GLY A 219 3.27 23.17 -38.87
C GLY A 219 3.50 23.46 -37.39
N LYS A 220 2.44 23.69 -36.61
CA LYS A 220 2.54 24.03 -35.19
C LYS A 220 2.66 22.78 -34.34
N PRO A 221 3.36 22.84 -33.19
CA PRO A 221 3.39 21.73 -32.27
C PRO A 221 2.00 21.39 -31.71
N ARG A 222 1.72 20.10 -31.58
CA ARG A 222 0.48 19.57 -30.98
C ARG A 222 0.77 19.04 -29.58
N GLY A 223 0.57 19.89 -28.58
CA GLY A 223 0.71 19.51 -27.18
C GLY A 223 -0.50 18.79 -26.60
N TYR A 224 -0.27 18.03 -25.54
CA TYR A 224 -1.29 17.24 -24.81
C TYR A 224 -2.06 16.24 -25.69
N VAL A 225 -1.37 15.65 -26.67
CA VAL A 225 -1.98 14.67 -27.57
C VAL A 225 -1.50 13.26 -27.19
N PRO A 226 -2.41 12.30 -26.99
CA PRO A 226 -2.03 10.92 -26.74
C PRO A 226 -1.38 10.29 -27.97
N TYR A 227 -0.33 9.52 -27.75
CA TYR A 227 0.45 8.87 -28.78
C TYR A 227 0.95 7.49 -28.33
N VAL A 228 1.37 6.69 -29.31
CA VAL A 228 2.04 5.41 -29.11
C VAL A 228 3.34 5.38 -29.89
N VAL A 229 4.44 5.10 -29.21
CA VAL A 229 5.72 4.73 -29.83
C VAL A 229 5.78 3.20 -29.91
N LYS A 230 5.78 2.67 -31.13
CA LYS A 230 6.04 1.26 -31.39
C LYS A 230 7.54 1.05 -31.62
N ARG A 231 8.17 0.31 -30.72
CA ARG A 231 9.58 -0.08 -30.81
C ARG A 231 9.82 -1.14 -31.88
N SER A 232 11.09 -1.35 -32.21
CA SER A 232 11.51 -2.32 -33.22
C SER A 232 11.17 -3.78 -32.86
N ASP A 233 11.15 -4.10 -31.57
CA ASP A 233 10.74 -5.39 -31.01
C ASP A 233 9.21 -5.58 -30.90
N GLY A 234 8.44 -4.54 -31.25
CA GLY A 234 6.99 -4.53 -31.19
C GLY A 234 6.41 -4.04 -29.86
N TYR A 235 7.23 -3.70 -28.87
CA TYR A 235 6.76 -3.07 -27.63
C TYR A 235 6.09 -1.72 -27.92
N LEU A 236 5.01 -1.42 -27.18
CA LEU A 236 4.21 -0.22 -27.33
C LEU A 236 4.36 0.67 -26.10
N GLU A 237 4.86 1.87 -26.31
CA GLU A 237 5.02 2.91 -25.30
C GLU A 237 3.95 3.98 -25.51
N HIS A 238 2.97 4.01 -24.62
CA HIS A 238 1.93 5.02 -24.64
C HIS A 238 2.39 6.27 -23.89
N GLY A 239 2.04 7.45 -24.38
CA GLY A 239 2.32 8.70 -23.73
C GLY A 239 1.40 9.81 -24.18
N GLU A 240 1.52 10.97 -23.54
CA GLU A 240 0.88 12.21 -23.96
C GLU A 240 1.98 13.23 -24.22
N SER A 241 1.87 14.01 -25.31
CA SER A 241 2.88 15.00 -25.65
C SER A 241 2.87 16.17 -24.66
N ASP A 242 4.03 16.77 -24.42
CA ASP A 242 4.10 17.97 -23.58
C ASP A 242 3.50 19.21 -24.28
N PHE A 243 3.58 20.37 -23.64
CA PHE A 243 3.04 21.62 -24.22
C PHE A 243 3.62 21.95 -25.60
N ASP A 244 4.88 21.59 -25.86
CA ASP A 244 5.58 21.81 -27.13
C ASP A 244 5.44 20.63 -28.10
N GLY A 245 4.51 19.70 -27.83
CA GLY A 245 4.23 18.56 -28.67
C GLY A 245 5.30 17.48 -28.67
N LEU A 246 6.24 17.49 -27.73
CA LEU A 246 7.32 16.50 -27.68
C LEU A 246 6.87 15.23 -26.93
N THR A 247 7.32 14.07 -27.42
CA THR A 247 7.20 12.79 -26.72
C THR A 247 8.07 12.75 -25.47
N HIS A 248 7.92 11.69 -24.68
CA HIS A 248 8.93 11.28 -23.71
C HIS A 248 10.22 10.89 -24.45
N GLU A 249 11.33 10.90 -23.71
CA GLU A 249 12.63 10.49 -24.25
C GLU A 249 12.67 8.97 -24.47
N VAL A 250 12.90 8.57 -25.71
CA VAL A 250 13.02 7.16 -26.10
C VAL A 250 14.50 6.78 -26.03
N LEU A 251 14.85 5.89 -25.08
CA LEU A 251 16.22 5.46 -24.82
C LEU A 251 16.48 4.07 -25.37
N SER A 252 17.62 3.84 -26.06
CA SER A 252 18.03 2.54 -26.57
C SER A 252 19.54 2.33 -26.52
N LEU A 253 19.99 1.12 -26.16
CA LEU A 253 21.41 0.74 -26.19
C LEU A 253 21.90 0.39 -27.60
N THR A 254 20.98 0.30 -28.55
CA THR A 254 21.27 0.02 -29.96
C THR A 254 20.52 1.01 -30.82
N ARG A 255 21.11 1.39 -31.96
CA ARG A 255 20.40 2.23 -32.91
C ARG A 255 19.17 1.48 -33.41
N GLU A 256 18.00 2.04 -33.19
CA GLU A 256 16.74 1.46 -33.65
C GLU A 256 15.90 2.47 -34.43
N THR A 257 14.91 1.96 -35.15
CA THR A 257 13.88 2.77 -35.79
C THR A 257 12.56 2.49 -35.11
N VAL A 258 11.97 3.52 -34.55
CA VAL A 258 10.65 3.46 -33.90
C VAL A 258 9.59 4.05 -34.82
N LYS A 259 8.32 3.72 -34.56
CA LYS A 259 7.17 4.32 -35.25
C LYS A 259 6.30 5.06 -34.23
N LEU A 260 6.00 6.32 -34.51
CA LEU A 260 5.10 7.14 -33.71
C LEU A 260 3.70 7.13 -34.34
N TYR A 261 2.70 6.85 -33.53
CA TYR A 261 1.29 6.90 -33.89
C TYR A 261 0.59 7.91 -32.98
N VAL A 262 -0.25 8.76 -33.57
CA VAL A 262 -1.11 9.66 -32.80
C VAL A 262 -2.44 8.95 -32.56
N GLU A 263 -2.89 8.89 -31.32
CA GLU A 263 -4.22 8.38 -30.97
C GLU A 263 -5.22 9.52 -31.10
N ASP A 264 -5.73 9.77 -32.31
CA ASP A 264 -6.80 10.76 -32.45
C ASP A 264 -8.07 10.24 -31.75
N PRO A 265 -8.80 11.09 -31.00
CA PRO A 265 -10.09 10.71 -30.47
C PRO A 265 -11.00 10.35 -31.64
N VAL A 266 -11.53 9.13 -31.62
CA VAL A 266 -12.59 8.72 -32.53
C VAL A 266 -13.76 9.70 -32.31
N PRO A 267 -14.25 10.38 -33.36
CA PRO A 267 -15.34 11.35 -33.24
C PRO A 267 -16.64 10.72 -32.74
#